data_AF-A0A354T8V8-F1
#
_entry.id   AF-A0A354T8V8-F1
#
_cell.length_a   1.000
_cell.length_b   1.000
_cell.length_c   1.000
_cell.angle_alpha   90.00
_cell.angle_beta   90.00
_cell.angle_gamma   90.00
#
_symmetry.space_group_name_H-M   'P 1'
#
loop_
_entity.id
_entity.type
_entity.pdbx_description
1 polymer ?
#
loop_
_entity_poly.entity_id
_entity_poly.type
_entity_poly.pdbx_seq_one_letter_code
_entity_poly.pdbx_strand_id
1 'polypeptide(L)'
;LHLEADLHAAVQWAQQKGLRWAFTLGNAGATYFEDRCDLARLDEINWAAVQARDWQALKEGKQAEFLLEHAFPWHLVERIGVKSRTTYGLATNALPSAGHRPPVELRPEWYY
;
A
#
# COMPACT_ATOMS: atom_id res chain seq x y z
N LEU A 1 5.84 -1.91 9.70
CA LEU A 1 5.62 -3.15 8.93
C LEU A 1 4.86 -2.73 7.70
N HIS A 2 5.16 -3.28 6.54
CA HIS A 2 4.48 -2.95 5.29
C HIS A 2 3.80 -4.20 4.74
N LEU A 3 2.59 -4.00 4.20
CA LEU A 3 1.85 -5.01 3.46
C LEU A 3 1.91 -4.61 1.98
N GLU A 4 2.24 -5.56 1.13
CA GLU A 4 2.28 -5.39 -0.30
C GLU A 4 1.16 -6.20 -0.95
N ALA A 5 0.54 -5.64 -1.97
CA ALA A 5 -0.49 -6.25 -2.79
C ALA A 5 -0.34 -5.76 -4.23
N ASP A 6 -0.80 -6.55 -5.19
CA ASP A 6 -0.90 -6.11 -6.58
C ASP A 6 -2.07 -5.12 -6.74
N LEU A 7 -1.76 -3.94 -7.30
CA LEU A 7 -2.72 -2.86 -7.48
C LEU A 7 -3.86 -3.26 -8.44
N HIS A 8 -3.54 -3.95 -9.53
CA HIS A 8 -4.55 -4.33 -10.53
C HIS A 8 -5.49 -5.41 -9.97
N ALA A 9 -4.96 -6.36 -9.20
CA ALA A 9 -5.74 -7.37 -8.50
C ALA A 9 -6.67 -6.72 -7.46
N ALA A 10 -6.19 -5.73 -6.71
CA ALA A 10 -7.01 -4.97 -5.76
C ALA A 10 -8.16 -4.22 -6.45
N VAL A 11 -7.88 -3.53 -7.56
CA VAL A 11 -8.89 -2.83 -8.37
C VAL A 11 -9.90 -3.80 -8.96
N GLN A 12 -9.44 -4.89 -9.57
CA GLN A 12 -10.31 -5.91 -10.15
C GLN A 12 -11.23 -6.52 -9.09
N TRP A 13 -10.70 -6.82 -7.91
CA TRP A 13 -11.48 -7.33 -6.78
C TRP A 13 -12.54 -6.32 -6.32
N ALA A 14 -12.17 -5.04 -6.19
CA ALA A 14 -13.09 -3.98 -5.81
C ALA A 14 -14.28 -3.89 -6.78
N GLN A 15 -13.98 -3.87 -8.09
CA GLN A 15 -14.98 -3.84 -9.15
C GLN A 15 -15.92 -5.05 -9.09
N GLN A 16 -15.39 -6.25 -8.88
CA GLN A 16 -16.20 -7.47 -8.73
C GLN A 16 -17.12 -7.44 -7.51
N LYS A 17 -16.72 -6.73 -6.45
CA LYS A 17 -17.53 -6.54 -5.24
C LYS A 17 -18.45 -5.33 -5.28
N GLY A 18 -18.40 -4.52 -6.35
CA GLY A 18 -19.13 -3.27 -6.45
C GLY A 18 -18.67 -2.22 -5.44
N LEU A 19 -17.42 -2.30 -4.98
CA LEU A 19 -16.80 -1.37 -4.04
C LEU A 19 -16.03 -0.29 -4.79
N ARG A 20 -16.04 0.93 -4.22
CA ARG A 20 -15.26 2.05 -4.74
C ARG A 20 -13.79 1.92 -4.37
N TRP A 21 -12.94 2.43 -5.24
CA TRP A 21 -11.52 2.59 -4.99
C TRP A 21 -11.07 3.91 -5.61
N ALA A 22 -9.97 4.45 -5.09
CA ALA A 22 -9.30 5.59 -5.67
C ALA A 22 -7.81 5.55 -5.32
N PHE A 23 -6.99 6.28 -6.06
CA PHE A 23 -5.69 6.71 -5.55
C PHE A 23 -5.63 8.22 -5.48
N THR A 24 -4.84 8.74 -4.55
CA THR A 24 -4.64 10.17 -4.35
C THR A 24 -3.23 10.57 -4.76
N LEU A 25 -3.06 11.79 -5.26
CA LEU A 25 -1.74 12.31 -5.64
C LEU A 25 -0.88 12.73 -4.44
N GLY A 26 -1.51 12.80 -3.26
CA GLY A 26 -0.90 13.07 -1.98
C GLY A 26 -1.80 12.60 -0.84
N ASN A 27 -1.61 13.15 0.36
CA ASN A 27 -2.31 12.71 1.56
C ASN A 27 -3.84 12.91 1.46
N ALA A 28 -4.63 11.83 1.51
CA ALA A 28 -6.11 11.91 1.42
C ALA A 28 -6.77 12.59 2.64
N GLY A 29 -6.03 12.78 3.73
CA GLY A 29 -6.48 13.53 4.91
C GLY A 29 -6.18 15.03 4.87
N ALA A 30 -5.56 15.54 3.80
CA ALA A 30 -5.31 16.98 3.65
C ALA A 30 -6.60 17.77 3.37
N THR A 31 -6.60 19.08 3.65
CA THR A 31 -7.75 19.97 3.41
C THR A 31 -8.19 19.99 1.94
N TYR A 32 -7.22 19.86 1.03
CA TYR A 32 -7.44 19.67 -0.39
C TYR A 32 -6.58 18.49 -0.85
N PHE A 33 -7.21 17.51 -1.51
CA PHE A 33 -6.51 16.43 -2.18
C PHE A 33 -7.23 16.13 -3.50
N GLU A 34 -6.48 15.58 -4.44
CA GLU A 34 -7.00 15.10 -5.71
C GLU A 34 -6.96 13.59 -5.72
N ASP A 35 -8.05 12.97 -6.18
CA ASP A 35 -8.18 11.54 -6.35
C ASP A 35 -8.51 11.14 -7.79
N ARG A 36 -8.22 9.88 -8.11
CA ARG A 36 -8.48 9.26 -9.39
C ARG A 36 -9.03 7.86 -9.15
N CYS A 37 -10.01 7.44 -9.93
CA CYS A 37 -10.53 6.06 -9.98
C CYS A 37 -10.29 5.41 -11.34
N ASP A 38 -9.24 5.86 -12.05
CA ASP A 38 -8.82 5.36 -13.35
C ASP A 38 -7.32 5.07 -13.35
N LEU A 39 -6.94 3.80 -13.57
CA LEU A 39 -5.55 3.36 -13.57
C LEU A 39 -4.75 3.95 -14.73
N ALA A 40 -5.40 4.43 -15.80
CA ALA A 40 -4.72 5.12 -16.88
C ALA A 40 -4.09 6.46 -16.45
N ARG A 41 -4.41 6.95 -15.24
CA ARG A 41 -3.93 8.21 -14.66
C ARG A 41 -2.78 8.04 -13.67
N LEU A 42 -2.21 6.83 -13.56
CA LEU A 42 -1.09 6.53 -12.64
C LEU A 42 0.19 7.33 -12.96
N ASP A 43 0.29 7.90 -14.17
CA ASP A 43 1.36 8.79 -14.57
C ASP A 43 1.34 10.14 -13.84
N GLU A 44 0.21 10.53 -13.22
CA GLU A 44 0.11 11.73 -12.40
C GLU A 44 0.77 11.58 -11.02
N ILE A 45 1.02 10.35 -10.57
CA ILE A 45 1.72 10.11 -9.31
C ILE A 45 3.17 10.55 -9.46
N ASN A 46 3.66 11.33 -8.49
CA ASN A 46 5.08 11.65 -8.40
C ASN A 46 5.88 10.44 -7.90
N TRP A 47 6.16 9.49 -8.79
CA TRP A 47 6.88 8.25 -8.47
C TRP A 47 8.28 8.51 -7.90
N ALA A 48 8.94 9.59 -8.32
CA ALA A 48 10.22 9.99 -7.76
C ALA A 48 10.09 10.37 -6.27
N ALA A 49 9.04 11.09 -5.89
CA ALA A 49 8.73 11.38 -4.50
C ALA A 49 8.38 10.09 -3.72
N VAL A 50 7.54 9.22 -4.27
CA VAL A 50 7.19 7.91 -3.66
C VAL A 50 8.44 7.08 -3.37
N GLN A 51 9.45 7.09 -4.24
CA GLN A 51 10.70 6.34 -4.07
C GLN A 51 11.77 7.06 -3.24
N ALA A 52 11.62 8.37 -2.96
CA ALA A 52 12.63 9.17 -2.27
C ALA A 52 12.82 8.74 -0.81
N ARG A 53 14.08 8.64 -0.36
CA ARG A 53 14.40 8.42 1.07
C ARG A 53 14.40 9.71 1.87
N ASP A 54 14.98 10.77 1.30
CA ASP A 54 14.85 12.13 1.81
C ASP A 54 13.73 12.84 1.02
N TRP A 55 12.61 13.05 1.69
CA TRP A 55 11.39 13.55 1.08
C TRP A 55 10.87 14.81 1.77
N GLN A 56 11.67 15.48 2.60
CA GLN A 56 11.21 16.69 3.31
C GLN A 56 10.64 17.75 2.36
N ALA A 57 11.27 17.95 1.21
CA ALA A 57 10.81 18.86 0.15
C ALA A 57 9.76 18.24 -0.80
N LEU A 58 9.52 16.92 -0.72
CA LEU A 58 8.65 16.14 -1.60
C LEU A 58 7.48 15.50 -0.84
N LYS A 59 7.14 16.04 0.33
CA LYS A 59 6.24 15.41 1.30
C LYS A 59 4.86 15.10 0.72
N GLU A 60 4.27 16.02 -0.05
CA GLU A 60 2.93 15.84 -0.60
C GLU A 60 2.89 14.63 -1.55
N GLY A 61 3.77 14.59 -2.55
CA GLY A 61 3.84 13.47 -3.49
C GLY A 61 4.32 12.15 -2.87
N LYS A 62 5.12 12.21 -1.80
CA LYS A 62 5.52 11.02 -1.03
C LYS A 62 4.33 10.31 -0.39
N GLN A 63 3.29 11.07 -0.06
CA GLN A 63 2.09 10.60 0.64
C GLN A 63 0.94 10.24 -0.32
N ALA A 64 1.21 9.89 -1.58
CA ALA A 64 0.19 9.30 -2.44
C ALA A 64 -0.36 8.00 -1.81
N GLU A 65 -1.68 7.82 -1.83
CA GLU A 65 -2.36 6.69 -1.19
C GLU A 65 -3.21 5.93 -2.20
N PHE A 66 -3.38 4.63 -1.99
CA PHE A 66 -4.43 3.84 -2.62
C PHE A 66 -5.50 3.54 -1.57
N LEU A 67 -6.75 3.84 -1.90
CA LEU A 67 -7.90 3.75 -1.02
C LEU A 67 -8.88 2.72 -1.57
N LEU A 68 -9.38 1.88 -0.68
CA LEU A 68 -10.44 0.92 -0.96
C LEU A 68 -11.58 1.14 0.04
N GLU A 69 -12.80 1.13 -0.47
CA GLU A 69 -13.99 1.34 0.35
C GLU A 69 -14.13 0.27 1.44
N HIS A 70 -14.47 0.72 2.66
CA HIS A 70 -14.63 -0.06 3.89
C HIS A 70 -13.37 -0.75 4.43
N ALA A 71 -12.78 -1.69 3.70
CA ALA A 71 -11.66 -2.49 4.19
C ALA A 71 -10.85 -3.14 3.06
N PHE A 72 -9.53 -3.24 3.26
CA PHE A 72 -8.65 -3.97 2.35
C PHE A 72 -8.72 -5.49 2.62
N PRO A 73 -8.99 -6.33 1.61
CA PRO A 73 -9.13 -7.77 1.79
C PRO A 73 -7.78 -8.45 2.07
N TRP A 74 -7.69 -9.17 3.19
CA TRP A 74 -6.45 -9.86 3.61
C TRP A 74 -5.87 -10.81 2.55
N HIS A 75 -6.72 -11.52 1.82
CA HIS A 75 -6.28 -12.50 0.82
C HIS A 75 -5.58 -11.89 -0.40
N LEU A 76 -5.64 -10.56 -0.59
CA LEU A 76 -4.90 -9.86 -1.64
C LEU A 76 -3.51 -9.39 -1.20
N VAL A 77 -3.15 -9.51 0.08
CA VAL A 77 -1.81 -9.19 0.55
C VAL A 77 -0.85 -10.28 0.10
N GLU A 78 0.11 -9.96 -0.76
CA GLU A 78 1.03 -10.95 -1.34
C GLU A 78 2.33 -11.07 -0.53
N ARG A 79 2.72 -10.02 0.20
CA ARG A 79 3.95 -10.01 0.99
C ARG A 79 3.87 -9.11 2.20
N ILE A 80 4.61 -9.47 3.26
CA ILE A 80 4.81 -8.67 4.46
C ILE A 80 6.28 -8.29 4.58
N GLY A 81 6.59 -7.01 4.45
CA GLY A 81 7.94 -6.49 4.64
C GLY A 81 8.19 -5.99 6.06
N VAL A 82 9.30 -6.41 6.65
CA VAL A 82 9.73 -6.02 8.01
C VAL A 82 11.16 -5.48 8.04
N LYS A 83 11.45 -4.51 8.93
CA LYS A 83 12.78 -3.88 9.04
C LYS A 83 13.82 -4.74 9.77
N SER A 84 13.39 -5.57 10.71
CA SER A 84 14.28 -6.27 11.65
C SER A 84 13.87 -7.72 11.89
N ARG A 85 14.83 -8.54 12.35
CA ARG A 85 14.59 -9.94 12.74
C ARG A 85 13.60 -10.06 13.90
N THR A 86 13.61 -9.10 14.83
CA THR A 86 12.64 -9.06 15.93
C THR A 86 11.22 -8.92 15.39
N THR A 87 10.98 -7.96 14.49
CA THR A 87 9.66 -7.77 13.88
C THR A 87 9.28 -8.94 12.96
N TYR A 88 10.24 -9.58 12.31
CA TYR A 88 10.02 -10.81 11.54
C TYR A 88 9.40 -11.92 12.39
N GLY A 89 9.97 -12.19 13.58
CA GLY A 89 9.44 -13.20 14.49
C GLY A 89 8.02 -12.86 14.95
N LEU A 90 7.78 -11.60 15.32
CA LEU A 90 6.45 -11.13 15.72
C LEU A 90 5.42 -11.29 14.59
N ALA A 91 5.73 -10.85 13.38
CA ALA A 91 4.83 -10.93 12.24
C ALA A 91 4.53 -12.40 11.86
N THR A 92 5.56 -13.25 11.83
CA THR A 92 5.39 -14.68 11.51
C THR A 92 4.52 -15.40 12.54
N ASN A 93 4.63 -15.03 13.82
CA ASN A 93 3.84 -15.62 14.89
C ASN A 93 2.41 -15.08 14.96
N ALA A 94 2.18 -13.85 14.50
CA ALA A 94 0.85 -13.26 14.43
C ALA A 94 0.00 -13.82 13.28
N LEU A 95 0.63 -14.40 12.26
CA LEU A 95 -0.07 -14.99 11.13
C LEU A 95 -0.87 -16.24 11.54
N PRO A 96 -2.10 -16.41 11.04
CA PRO A 96 -2.93 -17.55 11.38
C PRO A 96 -2.27 -18.87 10.92
N SER A 97 -2.52 -19.95 11.66
CA SER A 97 -2.01 -21.28 11.35
C SER A 97 -2.67 -21.91 10.11
N ALA A 98 -3.86 -21.42 9.73
CA ALA A 98 -4.62 -21.86 8.56
C ALA A 98 -5.13 -20.66 7.75
N GLY A 99 -5.32 -20.86 6.44
CA GLY A 99 -5.77 -19.82 5.52
C GLY A 99 -4.63 -19.06 4.85
N HIS A 100 -4.92 -17.85 4.37
CA HIS A 100 -3.97 -17.03 3.63
C HIS A 100 -2.79 -16.57 4.50
N ARG A 101 -1.57 -16.90 4.07
CA ARG A 101 -0.33 -16.68 4.81
C ARG A 101 0.77 -16.18 3.87
N PRO A 102 0.78 -14.88 3.54
CA PRO A 102 1.82 -14.33 2.67
C PRO A 102 3.21 -14.44 3.32
N PRO A 103 4.28 -14.57 2.52
CA PRO A 103 5.64 -14.57 3.03
C PRO A 103 5.94 -13.30 3.83
N VAL A 104 6.62 -13.50 4.96
CA VAL A 104 7.26 -12.42 5.72
C VAL A 104 8.70 -12.33 5.26
N GLU A 105 9.18 -11.14 4.92
CA GLU A 105 10.53 -10.92 4.40
C GLU A 105 11.21 -9.74 5.10
N LEU A 106 12.53 -9.85 5.31
CA LEU A 106 13.35 -8.72 5.73
C LEU A 106 13.50 -7.76 4.56
N ARG A 107 12.86 -6.59 4.68
CA ARG A 107 12.83 -5.53 3.68
C ARG A 107 13.25 -4.19 4.27
N PRO A 108 14.46 -4.06 4.86
CA PRO A 108 14.93 -2.81 5.44
C PRO A 108 14.94 -1.65 4.44
N GLU A 109 15.09 -1.95 3.14
CA GLU A 109 15.09 -0.98 2.04
C GLU A 109 13.75 -0.25 1.83
N TRP A 110 12.64 -0.81 2.34
CA TRP A 110 11.32 -0.16 2.29
C TRP A 110 11.13 0.93 3.35
N TYR A 111 12.06 1.00 4.30
CA TYR A 111 12.02 1.97 5.39
C TYR A 111 12.98 3.12 5.10
N TYR A 112 12.55 4.33 5.46
CA TYR A 112 13.41 5.50 5.57
C TYR A 112 14.13 5.53 6.94
#